data_AF-A0A9J6DDL4-F1
#
_entry.id   AF-A0A9J6DDL4-F1
#
_cell.length_a   1.000
_cell.length_b   1.000
_cell.length_c   1.000
_cell.angle_alpha   90.00
_cell.angle_beta   90.00
_cell.angle_gamma   90.00
#
_symmetry.space_group_name_H-M   'P 1'
#
loop_
_entity.id
_entity.type
_entity.pdbx_description
1 polymer ?
#
loop_
_entity_poly.entity_id
_entity_poly.type
_entity_poly.pdbx_seq_one_letter_code
_entity_poly.pdbx_strand_id
1 'polypeptide(L)'
;MDWSVEEKCIYKPAADNPKHTVVERRAWVSSSMFGFSCAIQAFGVERFKQNAAKASKGFTYVLERMFPGTHPAEKECLRSKLATELAKAKAVPLVAAATCSN
;
A
#
# COMPACT_ATOMS: atom_id res chain seq x y z
N MET A 1 15.50 -0.55 -26.59
CA MET A 1 14.62 -1.56 -25.97
C MET A 1 13.75 -0.78 -25.00
N ASP A 2 12.70 -0.17 -25.53
CA ASP A 2 12.18 1.06 -24.94
C ASP A 2 10.89 0.76 -24.18
N TRP A 3 11.04 0.55 -22.88
CA TRP A 3 9.94 0.53 -21.93
C TRP A 3 10.19 1.57 -20.85
N SER A 4 9.12 2.15 -20.31
CA SER A 4 9.19 3.19 -19.29
C SER A 4 8.15 2.96 -18.20
N VAL A 5 8.46 3.52 -17.01
CA VAL A 5 7.51 3.66 -15.91
C VAL A 5 7.47 5.12 -15.52
N GLU A 6 6.31 5.75 -15.66
CA GLU A 6 6.07 7.10 -15.20
C GLU A 6 5.28 7.06 -13.89
N GLU A 7 5.72 7.79 -12.87
CA GLU A 7 5.06 7.85 -11.56
C GLU A 7 4.58 9.27 -11.25
N LYS A 8 3.36 9.38 -10.72
CA LYS A 8 2.81 10.61 -10.15
C LYS A 8 2.37 10.36 -8.71
N CYS A 9 2.89 11.19 -7.79
CA CYS A 9 2.47 11.24 -6.40
C CYS A 9 1.72 12.54 -6.12
N ILE A 10 0.56 12.46 -5.49
CA ILE A 10 -0.21 13.61 -5.02
C ILE A 10 -0.33 13.51 -3.50
N TYR A 11 0.27 14.46 -2.80
CA TYR A 11 0.19 14.57 -1.35
C TYR A 11 -0.89 15.56 -0.97
N LYS A 12 -1.80 15.16 -0.08
CA LYS A 12 -2.92 16.00 0.38
C LYS A 12 -3.24 15.70 1.84
N PRO A 13 -3.81 16.66 2.59
CA PRO A 13 -4.37 16.37 3.91
C PRO A 13 -5.41 15.24 3.85
N ALA A 14 -5.46 14.39 4.87
CA ALA A 14 -6.48 13.36 4.97
C ALA A 14 -7.85 14.01 5.22
N ALA A 15 -8.90 13.48 4.59
CA ALA A 15 -10.24 14.05 4.71
C ALA A 15 -10.84 13.83 6.11
N ASP A 16 -10.49 12.73 6.76
CA ASP A 16 -10.92 12.34 8.11
C ASP A 16 -10.08 13.01 9.20
N ASN A 17 -8.79 13.25 8.94
CA ASN A 17 -7.89 13.94 9.84
C ASN A 17 -6.93 14.86 9.07
N PRO A 18 -7.20 16.17 9.02
CA PRO A 18 -6.35 17.13 8.31
C PRO A 18 -4.90 17.23 8.84
N LYS A 19 -4.61 16.68 10.04
CA LYS A 19 -3.23 16.58 10.57
C LYS A 19 -2.45 15.42 9.94
N HIS A 20 -3.11 14.52 9.24
CA HIS A 20 -2.48 13.41 8.50
C HIS A 20 -2.33 13.79 7.03
N THR A 21 -1.31 13.24 6.39
CA THR A 21 -1.09 13.39 4.95
C THR A 21 -1.37 12.06 4.27
N VAL A 22 -2.23 12.07 3.26
CA VAL A 22 -2.46 10.94 2.35
C VAL A 22 -1.64 11.18 1.09
N VAL A 23 -0.98 10.12 0.62
CA VAL A 23 -0.33 10.11 -0.69
C VAL A 23 -1.13 9.24 -1.64
N GLU A 24 -1.56 9.82 -2.75
CA GLU A 24 -2.14 9.08 -3.87
C GLU A 24 -1.06 8.85 -4.92
N ARG A 25 -0.83 7.58 -5.27
CA ARG A 25 0.24 7.15 -6.18
C ARG A 25 -0.33 6.50 -7.42
N ARG A 26 0.10 6.96 -8.59
CA ARG A 26 -0.29 6.40 -9.89
C ARG A 26 0.97 6.13 -10.70
N ALA A 27 0.97 5.03 -11.46
CA ALA A 27 2.04 4.71 -12.37
C ALA A 27 1.51 4.22 -13.72
N TRP A 28 2.23 4.55 -14.78
CA TRP A 28 1.96 4.13 -16.15
C TRP A 28 3.16 3.35 -16.66
N VAL A 29 2.91 2.12 -17.13
CA VAL A 29 3.93 1.25 -17.73
C VAL A 29 3.67 1.18 -19.22
N SER A 30 4.63 1.63 -20.02
CA SER A 30 4.56 1.58 -21.48
C SER A 30 5.69 0.74 -22.06
N SER A 31 5.42 0.03 -23.16
CA SER A 31 6.40 -0.77 -23.88
C SER A 31 6.10 -0.77 -25.38
N SER A 32 7.12 -0.49 -26.19
CA SER A 32 7.06 -0.63 -27.66
C SER A 32 7.46 -2.03 -28.14
N MET A 33 7.81 -2.94 -27.22
CA MET A 33 8.27 -4.28 -27.56
C MET A 33 7.11 -5.26 -27.81
N PHE A 34 6.89 -5.57 -29.08
CA PHE A 34 5.99 -6.62 -29.51
C PHE A 34 6.45 -8.00 -28.99
N GLY A 35 5.52 -8.81 -28.47
CA GLY A 35 5.79 -10.14 -27.93
C GLY A 35 6.23 -10.20 -26.46
N PHE A 36 6.60 -9.07 -25.85
CA PHE A 36 7.01 -9.00 -24.43
C PHE A 36 6.19 -8.04 -23.57
N SER A 37 5.17 -7.39 -24.14
CA SER A 37 4.36 -6.36 -23.45
C SER A 37 3.77 -6.85 -22.13
N CYS A 38 3.21 -8.08 -22.10
CA CYS A 38 2.63 -8.66 -20.89
C CYS A 38 3.68 -8.87 -19.78
N ALA A 39 4.84 -9.43 -20.12
CA ALA A 39 5.92 -9.66 -19.16
C ALA A 39 6.48 -8.33 -18.63
N ILE A 40 6.64 -7.33 -19.49
CA ILE A 40 7.11 -5.99 -19.11
C ILE A 40 6.09 -5.29 -18.21
N GLN A 41 4.79 -5.41 -18.49
CA GLN A 41 3.74 -4.86 -17.64
C GLN A 41 3.73 -5.52 -16.25
N ALA A 42 3.78 -6.85 -16.19
CA ALA A 42 3.83 -7.58 -14.93
C ALA A 42 5.07 -7.20 -14.10
N PHE A 43 6.24 -7.15 -14.75
CA PHE A 43 7.48 -6.70 -14.12
C PHE A 43 7.40 -5.25 -13.63
N GLY A 44 6.87 -4.35 -14.46
CA GLY A 44 6.71 -2.93 -14.14
C GLY A 44 5.77 -2.70 -12.94
N VAL A 45 4.66 -3.42 -12.87
CA VAL A 45 3.72 -3.37 -11.74
C VAL A 45 4.40 -3.84 -10.45
N GLU A 46 5.12 -4.95 -10.48
CA GLU A 46 5.81 -5.47 -9.30
C GLU A 46 6.93 -4.52 -8.83
N ARG A 47 7.74 -4.02 -9.77
CA ARG A 47 8.74 -2.97 -9.51
C ARG A 47 8.13 -1.73 -8.86
N PHE A 48 7.01 -1.25 -9.40
CA PHE A 48 6.32 -0.07 -8.86
C PHE A 48 5.87 -0.30 -7.41
N LYS A 49 5.24 -1.44 -7.10
CA LYS A 49 4.81 -1.76 -5.72
C LYS A 49 5.98 -1.76 -4.73
N GLN A 50 7.08 -2.41 -5.09
CA GLN A 50 8.27 -2.48 -4.24
C GLN A 50 8.90 -1.10 -4.04
N ASN A 51 8.97 -0.30 -5.10
CA ASN A 51 9.52 1.06 -5.04
C ASN A 51 8.62 1.98 -4.22
N ALA A 52 7.30 1.92 -4.39
CA ALA A 52 6.35 2.69 -3.59
C ALA A 52 6.48 2.37 -2.09
N ALA A 53 6.65 1.10 -1.72
CA ALA A 53 6.87 0.69 -0.34
C ALA A 53 8.19 1.24 0.22
N LYS A 54 9.29 1.17 -0.56
CA LYS A 54 10.59 1.73 -0.17
C LYS A 54 10.53 3.25 -0.03
N ALA A 55 9.86 3.94 -0.95
CA ALA A 55 9.69 5.39 -0.92
C ALA A 55 8.96 5.83 0.35
N SER A 56 7.85 5.17 0.70
CA SER A 56 7.12 5.47 1.95
C SER A 56 8.00 5.23 3.19
N LYS A 57 8.74 4.11 3.27
CA LYS A 57 9.65 3.84 4.38
C LYS A 57 10.77 4.88 4.51
N GLY A 58 11.40 5.23 3.38
CA GLY A 58 12.46 6.24 3.36
C GLY A 58 11.95 7.62 3.75
N PHE A 59 10.77 8.00 3.27
CA PHE A 59 10.13 9.27 3.63
C PHE A 59 9.85 9.34 5.13
N THR A 60 9.23 8.31 5.70
CA THR A 60 8.98 8.21 7.15
C THR A 60 10.29 8.29 7.96
N TYR A 61 11.33 7.60 7.52
CA TYR A 61 12.64 7.65 8.19
C TYR A 61 13.25 9.06 8.24
N VAL A 62 13.17 9.81 7.13
CA VAL A 62 13.64 11.20 7.09
C VAL A 62 12.81 12.08 8.00
N LEU A 63 11.48 11.95 7.97
CA LEU A 63 10.59 12.72 8.85
C LEU A 63 10.88 12.49 10.34
N GLU A 64 11.09 11.24 10.74
CA GLU A 64 11.42 10.89 12.14
C GLU A 64 12.73 11.51 12.61
N ARG A 65 13.69 11.71 11.69
CA ARG A 65 14.97 12.36 11.99
C ARG A 65 14.88 13.88 11.99
N MET A 66 14.06 14.45 11.10
CA MET A 66 13.84 15.90 11.03
C MET A 66 12.98 16.41 12.19
N PHE A 67 12.05 15.58 12.67
CA PHE A 67 11.08 15.93 13.71
C PHE A 67 11.07 14.88 14.83
N PRO A 68 12.11 14.84 15.67
CA PRO A 68 12.14 13.91 16.80
C PRO A 68 11.01 14.22 17.80
N GLY A 69 10.25 13.19 18.21
CA GLY A 69 9.23 13.29 19.27
C GLY A 69 7.77 13.45 18.83
N THR A 70 7.47 13.66 17.55
CA THR A 70 6.09 13.88 17.06
C THR A 70 5.27 12.61 16.75
N HIS A 71 5.91 11.43 16.64
CA HIS A 71 5.28 10.19 16.14
C HIS A 71 5.28 8.91 17.04
N PRO A 72 5.61 8.90 18.35
CA PRO A 72 5.61 7.62 19.10
C PRO A 72 4.23 6.93 19.20
N ALA A 73 3.15 7.69 19.41
CA ALA A 73 1.84 7.13 19.78
C ALA A 73 1.02 6.55 18.62
N GLU A 74 1.21 7.03 17.39
CA GLU A 74 0.36 6.65 16.25
C GLU A 74 0.73 5.27 15.65
N LYS A 75 2.01 4.88 15.74
CA LYS A 75 2.50 3.58 15.26
C LYS A 75 1.85 2.41 16.00
N GLU A 76 1.56 2.58 17.29
CA GLU A 76 0.92 1.56 18.11
C GLU A 76 -0.56 1.40 17.74
N CYS A 77 -1.28 2.50 17.55
CA CYS A 77 -2.69 2.49 17.12
C CYS A 77 -2.87 1.87 15.72
N LEU A 78 -2.02 2.23 14.76
CA LEU A 78 -2.05 1.66 13.41
C LEU A 78 -1.75 0.16 13.41
N ARG A 79 -0.76 -0.29 14.18
CA ARG A 79 -0.46 -1.73 14.34
C ARG A 79 -1.63 -2.48 14.95
N SER A 80 -2.25 -1.94 15.99
CA SER A 80 -3.42 -2.54 16.63
C SER A 80 -4.59 -2.66 15.66
N LYS A 81 -4.91 -1.60 14.89
CA LYS A 81 -5.95 -1.63 13.86
C LYS A 81 -5.67 -2.67 12.77
N LEU A 82 -4.43 -2.73 12.28
CA LEU A 82 -4.03 -3.69 11.25
C LEU A 82 -4.10 -5.14 11.77
N ALA A 83 -3.69 -5.37 13.03
CA ALA A 83 -3.80 -6.66 13.69
C ALA A 83 -5.27 -7.10 13.85
N THR A 84 -6.16 -6.19 14.23
CA THR A 84 -7.59 -6.48 14.35
C THR A 84 -8.24 -6.81 13.01
N GLU A 85 -7.93 -6.06 11.95
CA GLU A 85 -8.47 -6.34 10.60
C GLU A 85 -7.95 -7.67 10.04
N LEU A 86 -6.66 -7.97 10.25
CA LEU A 86 -6.07 -9.24 9.84
C LEU A 86 -6.68 -10.42 10.62
N ALA A 87 -6.95 -10.24 11.92
CA ALA A 87 -7.64 -11.24 12.74
C ALA A 87 -9.08 -11.49 12.25
N LYS A 88 -9.83 -10.43 11.90
CA LYS A 88 -11.17 -10.55 11.32
C LYS A 88 -11.15 -11.29 9.98
N ALA A 89 -10.20 -10.97 9.09
CA ALA A 89 -10.07 -11.63 7.78
C ALA A 89 -9.72 -13.13 7.89
N LYS A 90 -9.10 -13.55 8.99
CA LYS A 90 -8.75 -14.96 9.26
C LYS A 90 -9.83 -15.73 10.02
N ALA A 91 -10.87 -15.07 10.53
CA ALA A 91 -11.94 -15.73 11.27
C ALA A 91 -12.91 -16.42 10.30
N VAL A 92 -13.00 -17.75 10.35
CA VAL A 92 -14.03 -18.54 9.68
C VAL A 92 -15.34 -18.38 10.48
N PRO A 93 -16.48 -18.01 9.88
CA PRO A 93 -17.74 -17.91 10.61
C PRO A 93 -18.21 -19.32 11.01
N LEU A 94 -18.30 -19.56 12.32
CA LEU A 94 -18.70 -20.85 12.92
C LEU A 94 -20.21 -21.16 12.82
N VAL A 95 -20.95 -20.51 11.92
CA VAL A 95 -22.40 -20.76 11.78
C VAL A 95 -22.76 -21.05 10.32
N ALA A 96 -22.36 -22.23 9.83
CA ALA A 96 -22.91 -22.81 8.61
C ALA A 96 -22.77 -24.35 8.58
N ALA A 97 -22.95 -25.01 9.73
CA ALA A 97 -22.98 -26.48 9.80
C ALA A 97 -24.14 -26.96 10.68
N ALA A 98 -25.36 -26.56 10.29
CA ALA A 98 -26.59 -27.18 10.77
C ALA A 98 -27.65 -27.05 9.67
N THR A 99 -27.54 -27.87 8.63
CA THR A 99 -28.72 -28.21 7.81
C THR A 99 -29.09 -29.65 8.15
N CYS A 100 -30.26 -29.79 8.78
CA CYS A 100 -30.86 -31.02 9.26
C CYS A 100 -31.15 -32.03 8.15
N SER A 101 -31.18 -33.31 8.55
CA SER A 101 -31.63 -34.50 7.81
C SER A 101 -32.93 -34.35 7.03
N ASN A 102 -33.03 -35.11 5.94
CA ASN A 102 -34.18 -35.96 5.61
C ASN A 102 -33.69 -37.28 5.02
#